data_AF-A0A1F2Y975-F1
#
_entry.id   AF-A0A1F2Y975-F1
#
_cell.length_a   1.000
_cell.length_b   1.000
_cell.length_c   1.000
_cell.angle_alpha   90.00
_cell.angle_beta   90.00
_cell.angle_gamma   90.00
#
_symmetry.space_group_name_H-M   'P 1'
#
loop_
_entity.id
_entity.type
_entity.pdbx_description
1 polymer ?
#
loop_
_entity_poly.entity_id
_entity_poly.type
_entity_poly.pdbx_seq_one_letter_code
_entity_poly.pdbx_strand_id
1 'polypeptide(L)'
;MTTGVQTHERAITLTLGRHLIARGNVTATDGFAACVSGVTVRIQRWRDGRWRTVDNAVTKTSGEFREGLSDRAGLYRAVAVRAELNEGVDVCARDRSPRARHRH
;
A
#
# COMPACT_ATOMS: atom_id res chain seq x y z
N MET A 1 17.89 -16.44 -24.50
CA MET A 1 17.42 -16.43 -23.09
C MET A 1 16.12 -15.64 -23.10
N THR A 2 14.99 -16.29 -22.85
CA THR A 2 13.70 -15.59 -22.86
C THR A 2 13.65 -14.72 -21.62
N THR A 3 13.78 -13.40 -21.78
CA THR A 3 13.45 -12.42 -20.74
C THR A 3 11.94 -12.49 -20.52
N GLY A 4 11.53 -13.40 -19.64
CA GLY A 4 10.15 -13.50 -19.20
C GLY A 4 9.83 -12.37 -18.23
N VAL A 5 8.59 -11.90 -18.27
CA VAL A 5 8.07 -10.96 -17.27
C VAL A 5 8.10 -11.63 -15.90
N GLN A 6 8.81 -11.04 -14.96
CA GLN A 6 8.85 -11.45 -13.56
C GLN A 6 7.82 -10.65 -12.76
N THR A 7 6.99 -11.35 -11.99
CA THR A 7 6.05 -10.70 -11.07
C THR A 7 6.55 -10.86 -9.64
N HIS A 8 6.73 -9.73 -8.96
CA HIS A 8 7.16 -9.65 -7.57
C HIS A 8 5.94 -9.52 -6.67
N GLU A 9 5.67 -10.57 -5.90
CA GLU A 9 4.61 -10.56 -4.91
C GLU A 9 4.93 -9.62 -3.76
N ARG A 10 3.89 -8.97 -3.22
CA ARG A 10 4.03 -8.00 -2.14
C ARG A 10 3.06 -8.28 -1.01
N ALA A 11 3.46 -7.87 0.18
CA ALA A 11 2.57 -7.78 1.33
C ALA A 11 2.54 -6.35 1.85
N ILE A 12 1.34 -5.83 2.13
CA ILE A 12 1.14 -4.52 2.75
C ILE A 12 0.40 -4.63 4.08
N THR A 13 0.87 -3.89 5.07
CA THR A 13 0.22 -3.76 6.37
C THR A 13 -0.43 -2.38 6.54
N LEU A 14 -1.44 -2.30 7.41
CA LEU A 14 -2.01 -1.03 7.84
C LEU A 14 -2.34 -1.09 9.32
N THR A 15 -1.87 -0.08 10.05
CA THR A 15 -2.31 0.22 11.41
C THR A 15 -2.77 1.68 11.47
N LEU A 16 -3.83 1.93 12.22
CA LEU A 16 -4.35 3.26 12.50
C LEU A 16 -4.04 3.60 13.96
N GLY A 17 -3.69 4.84 14.25
CA GLY A 17 -3.50 5.29 15.63
C GLY A 17 -3.44 6.79 15.78
N ARG A 18 -3.59 7.29 17.02
CA ARG A 18 -3.72 8.72 17.34
C ARG A 18 -4.86 9.34 16.50
N HIS A 19 -4.87 10.66 16.29
CA HIS A 19 -5.79 11.41 15.42
C HIS A 19 -5.75 10.94 13.94
N LEU A 20 -6.11 9.68 13.72
CA LEU A 20 -6.08 8.90 12.49
C LEU A 20 -4.79 9.05 11.65
N ILE A 21 -3.67 8.63 12.23
CA ILE A 21 -2.43 8.43 11.48
C ILE A 21 -2.43 7.01 10.92
N ALA A 22 -2.39 6.90 9.60
CA ALA A 22 -2.21 5.64 8.90
C ALA A 22 -0.71 5.35 8.80
N ARG A 23 -0.30 4.15 9.23
CA ARG A 23 1.08 3.68 9.11
C ARG A 23 1.12 2.22 8.70
N GLY A 24 2.17 1.84 8.01
CA GLY A 24 2.38 0.46 7.62
C GLY A 24 3.68 0.28 6.87
N ASN A 25 3.85 -0.91 6.34
CA ASN A 25 5.03 -1.31 5.60
C ASN A 25 4.60 -2.14 4.38
N VAL A 26 5.30 -1.92 3.26
CA VAL A 26 5.25 -2.76 2.06
C VAL A 26 6.50 -3.62 2.05
N THR A 27 6.34 -4.91 1.82
CA THR A 27 7.44 -5.85 1.61
C THR A 27 7.28 -6.54 0.25
N ALA A 28 8.38 -6.96 -0.36
CA ALA A 28 8.39 -7.84 -1.51
C ALA A 28 8.85 -9.23 -1.04
N THR A 29 8.10 -10.28 -1.39
CA THR A 29 8.36 -11.65 -0.90
C THR A 29 9.71 -12.19 -1.35
N ASP A 30 10.17 -11.76 -2.52
CA ASP A 30 11.47 -12.10 -3.10
C ASP A 30 12.59 -11.11 -2.76
N GLY A 31 12.29 -10.08 -1.97
CA GLY A 31 13.26 -9.05 -1.59
C GLY A 31 13.54 -7.99 -2.67
N PHE A 32 12.76 -7.92 -3.75
CA PHE A 32 13.00 -6.96 -4.81
C PHE A 32 12.71 -5.51 -4.37
N ALA A 33 13.78 -4.78 -4.05
CA ALA A 33 13.71 -3.47 -3.39
C ALA A 33 12.94 -2.40 -4.18
N ALA A 34 12.95 -2.47 -5.52
CA ALA A 34 12.23 -1.52 -6.36
C ALA A 34 10.70 -1.66 -6.23
N CYS A 35 10.20 -2.82 -5.79
CA CYS A 35 8.80 -3.03 -5.47
C CYS A 35 8.41 -2.60 -4.05
N VAL A 36 9.37 -2.10 -3.27
CA VAL A 36 9.21 -1.67 -1.88
C VAL A 36 9.42 -0.16 -1.72
N SER A 37 10.43 0.41 -2.38
CA SER A 37 10.80 1.83 -2.27
C SER A 37 10.00 2.72 -3.23
N GLY A 38 9.56 3.90 -2.78
CA GLY A 38 8.90 4.89 -3.64
C GLY A 38 7.52 4.46 -4.14
N VAL A 39 6.94 3.42 -3.56
CA VAL A 39 5.65 2.85 -3.95
C VAL A 39 4.53 3.77 -3.49
N THR A 40 3.64 4.12 -4.41
CA THR A 40 2.39 4.79 -4.05
C THR A 40 1.42 3.80 -3.37
N VAL A 41 1.06 4.11 -2.14
CA VAL A 41 0.07 3.40 -1.35
C VAL A 41 -1.20 4.23 -1.28
N ARG A 42 -2.30 3.69 -1.82
CA ARG A 42 -3.62 4.32 -1.67
C ARG A 42 -4.21 3.95 -0.33
N ILE A 43 -4.54 4.95 0.47
CA ILE A 43 -5.27 4.73 1.72
C ILE A 43 -6.75 4.94 1.43
N GLN A 44 -7.54 3.90 1.67
CA GLN A 44 -8.95 3.87 1.32
C GLN A 44 -9.83 3.76 2.56
N ARG A 45 -10.96 4.45 2.57
CA ARG A 45 -12.03 4.31 3.55
C ARG A 45 -13.27 3.70 2.90
N TRP A 46 -13.96 2.82 3.61
CA TRP A 46 -15.27 2.32 3.22
C TRP A 46 -16.33 3.41 3.44
N ARG A 47 -17.00 3.84 2.37
CA ARG A 47 -18.11 4.81 2.37
C ARG A 47 -19.14 4.41 1.32
N ASP A 48 -20.42 4.52 1.64
CA ASP A 48 -21.51 4.30 0.68
C ASP A 48 -21.41 2.96 -0.08
N GLY A 49 -21.08 1.89 0.64
CA GLY A 49 -20.97 0.54 0.06
C GLY A 49 -19.76 0.29 -0.83
N ARG A 50 -18.75 1.18 -0.84
CA ARG A 50 -17.52 1.01 -1.65
C ARG A 50 -16.29 1.57 -0.96
N TRP A 51 -15.12 1.14 -1.43
CA TRP A 51 -13.85 1.72 -1.03
C TRP A 51 -13.57 3.00 -1.82
N ARG A 52 -13.28 4.09 -1.11
CA ARG A 52 -12.85 5.37 -1.69
C ARG A 52 -11.44 5.69 -1.21
N THR A 53 -10.55 6.02 -2.12
CA THR A 53 -9.25 6.60 -1.73
C THR A 53 -9.50 7.92 -1.03
N VAL A 54 -9.00 8.03 0.19
CA VAL A 54 -9.07 9.25 0.99
C VAL A 54 -7.74 9.98 1.00
N ASP A 55 -6.63 9.26 0.80
CA ASP A 55 -5.31 9.84 0.64
C ASP A 55 -4.33 8.85 -0.02
N ASN A 56 -3.13 9.32 -0.33
CA ASN A 56 -2.01 8.51 -0.81
C ASN A 56 -0.78 8.73 0.07
N ALA A 57 -0.03 7.65 0.31
CA ALA A 57 1.28 7.72 0.92
C ALA A 57 2.34 7.23 -0.08
N VAL A 58 3.59 7.65 0.11
CA VAL A 58 4.74 7.11 -0.61
C VAL A 58 5.62 6.37 0.37
N THR A 59 6.02 5.15 0.02
CA THR A 59 6.93 4.37 0.87
C THR A 59 8.34 4.92 0.82
N LYS A 60 9.03 4.85 1.96
CA LYS A 60 10.47 5.08 2.06
C LYS A 60 11.24 3.89 1.47
N THR A 61 12.57 3.99 1.43
CA THR A 61 13.46 2.90 0.98
C THR A 61 13.25 1.60 1.76
N SER A 62 12.88 1.68 3.04
CA SER A 62 12.52 0.54 3.90
C SER A 62 11.12 -0.05 3.67
N GLY A 63 10.33 0.53 2.76
CA GLY A 63 8.93 0.14 2.53
C GLY A 63 7.93 0.76 3.49
N GLU A 64 8.41 1.48 4.52
CA GLU A 64 7.55 2.12 5.50
C GLU A 64 6.83 3.32 4.89
N PHE A 65 5.53 3.46 5.22
CA PHE A 65 4.75 4.63 4.88
C PHE A 65 4.01 5.16 6.12
N ARG A 66 3.75 6.46 6.10
CA ARG A 66 3.00 7.16 7.14
C ARG A 66 2.25 8.32 6.51
N GLU A 67 0.97 8.43 6.83
CA GLU A 67 0.12 9.52 6.33
C GLU A 67 -0.88 9.98 7.39
N GLY A 68 -1.12 11.29 7.45
CA GLY A 68 -2.09 11.89 8.34
C GLY A 68 -3.44 12.00 7.65
N LEU A 69 -4.49 11.38 8.19
CA LEU A 69 -5.82 11.44 7.61
C LEU A 69 -6.73 12.35 8.44
N SER A 70 -7.77 12.89 7.80
CA SER A 70 -8.85 13.56 8.55
C SER A 70 -9.51 12.57 9.52
N ASP A 71 -9.48 12.88 10.81
CA ASP A 71 -9.95 12.01 11.89
C ASP A 71 -11.45 11.71 11.77
N ARG A 72 -11.76 10.56 11.19
CA ARG A 72 -13.13 10.12 10.91
C ARG A 72 -13.25 8.63 11.21
N ALA A 73 -14.14 8.26 12.13
CA ALA A 73 -14.42 6.84 12.42
C ALA A 73 -14.78 6.05 11.15
N GLY A 74 -14.41 4.79 11.03
CA GLY A 74 -14.75 3.97 9.86
C GLY A 74 -13.79 2.82 9.60
N LEU A 75 -14.04 2.10 8.50
CA LEU A 75 -13.15 1.05 8.02
C LEU A 75 -12.17 1.60 7.00
N TYR A 76 -10.90 1.24 7.16
CA TYR A 76 -9.80 1.64 6.30
C TYR A 76 -9.02 0.43 5.80
N ARG A 77 -8.33 0.60 4.67
CA ARG A 77 -7.32 -0.33 4.15
C ARG A 77 -6.25 0.44 3.38
N ALA A 78 -5.06 -0.12 3.30
CA ALA A 78 -3.99 0.36 2.43
C ALA A 78 -3.93 -0.52 1.18
N VAL A 79 -3.56 0.06 0.05
CA VAL A 79 -3.44 -0.64 -1.23
C VAL A 79 -2.14 -0.22 -1.91
N ALA A 80 -1.20 -1.16 -2.05
CA ALA A 80 -0.03 -0.98 -2.90
C ALA A 80 -0.46 -1.13 -4.36
N VAL A 81 -0.28 -0.09 -5.17
CA VAL A 81 -0.71 -0.12 -6.58
C VAL A 81 0.23 -0.99 -7.42
N ARG A 82 -0.32 -1.74 -8.39
CA ARG A 82 0.51 -2.45 -9.37
C ARG A 82 1.42 -1.44 -10.07
N ALA A 83 2.69 -1.78 -10.18
CA ALA A 83 3.68 -0.98 -10.89
C ALA A 83 4.43 -1.88 -11.87
N GLU A 84 4.76 -1.34 -13.02
CA GLU A 84 5.58 -1.99 -14.03
C GLU A 84 6.90 -1.22 -14.07
N LEU A 85 8.00 -1.95 -13.98
CA LEU A 85 9.38 -1.47 -13.93
C LEU A 85 10.17 -2.11 -15.06
N ASN A 86 11.31 -1.51 -15.42
CA ASN A 86 12.21 -2.04 -16.45
C ASN A 86 11.45 -2.39 -17.74
N GLU A 87 10.65 -1.44 -18.23
CA GLU A 87 9.83 -1.59 -19.44
C GLU A 87 8.82 -2.75 -19.38
N GLY A 88 8.39 -3.13 -18.18
CA GLY A 88 7.40 -4.18 -17.95
C GLY A 88 8.00 -5.57 -17.78
N VAL A 89 9.33 -5.70 -17.73
CA VAL A 89 10.01 -6.95 -17.37
C VAL A 89 9.77 -7.28 -15.90
N ASP A 90 9.70 -6.27 -15.03
CA ASP A 90 9.46 -6.46 -13.60
C ASP A 90 8.12 -5.85 -13.19
N VAL A 91 7.24 -6.66 -12.63
CA VAL A 91 5.88 -6.25 -12.25
C VAL A 91 5.70 -6.40 -10.75
N CYS A 92 5.51 -5.29 -10.06
CA CYS A 92 5.14 -5.31 -8.64
C CYS A 92 3.65 -5.62 -8.50
N ALA A 93 3.31 -6.79 -7.97
CA ALA A 93 1.92 -7.25 -7.82
C ALA A 93 1.12 -6.34 -6.88
N ARG A 94 -0.13 -6.01 -7.23
CA ARG A 94 -1.00 -5.22 -6.32
C ARG A 94 -1.33 -6.03 -5.08
N ASP A 95 -1.19 -5.42 -3.91
CA ASP A 95 -1.66 -6.02 -2.65
C ASP A 95 -2.54 -5.06 -1.82
N ARG A 96 -3.33 -5.61 -0.91
CA ARG A 96 -4.27 -4.90 -0.04
C ARG A 96 -4.12 -5.37 1.39
N SER A 97 -4.01 -4.42 2.31
CA SER A 97 -3.92 -4.74 3.73
C SER A 97 -5.22 -5.35 4.25
N PRO A 98 -5.17 -6.07 5.39
CA PRO A 98 -6.34 -6.29 6.22
C PRO A 98 -7.06 -4.97 6.53
N ARG A 99 -8.35 -5.09 6.84
CA ARG A 99 -9.19 -3.92 7.16
C ARG A 99 -8.90 -3.47 8.59
N ALA A 100 -8.55 -2.21 8.76
CA ALA A 100 -8.40 -1.58 10.07
C ALA A 100 -9.64 -0.73 10.39
N ARG A 101 -10.12 -0.79 11.63
CA ARG A 101 -11.26 0.02 12.07
C ARG A 101 -10.78 1.15 12.97
N HIS A 102 -11.19 2.37 12.63
CA HIS A 102 -11.06 3.53 13.51
C HIS A 102 -12.38 3.84 14.21
N ARG A 103 -12.29 4.15 15.50
CA ARG A 103 -13.41 4.57 16.36
C ARG A 103 -12.93 5.79 17.15
N HIS A 104 -13.87 6.64 17.55
CA HIS A 104 -13.61 7.68 18.55
C HIS A 104 -13.69 7.08 19.95
#